data_AF-A0A7S1TYG7-F1
#
_entry.id   AF-A0A7S1TYG7-F1
#
_cell.length_a   1.000
_cell.length_b   1.000
_cell.length_c   1.000
_cell.angle_alpha   90.00
_cell.angle_beta   90.00
_cell.angle_gamma   90.00
#
_symmetry.space_group_name_H-M   'P 1'
#
loop_
_entity.id
_entity.type
_entity.pdbx_description
1 polymer ?
#
loop_
_entity_poly.entity_id
_entity_poly.type
_entity_poly.pdbx_seq_one_letter_code
_entity_poly.pdbx_strand_id
1 'polypeptide(L)'
;QRHWDQLREEVGEYFDPTSDDFTLEKVFDLGLYNFADTIGELSANANKELAIERKLAQIAERWEDIVIDIAEYKDVYFKIRSTEDLFQTLEDDSVEVSGMKASKFYNSFATNIDFWEGTLNLVSEVVEIILAVQRKWMYLENIFMASEDICK
;
A
#
# COMPACT_ATOMS: atom_id res chain seq x y z
N GLN A 1 -2.76 -13.03 -17.54
CA GLN A 1 -2.58 -14.44 -17.96
C GLN A 1 -3.51 -15.38 -17.21
N ARG A 2 -3.50 -15.37 -15.86
CA ARG A 2 -4.37 -16.19 -15.00
C ARG A 2 -5.87 -16.22 -15.37
N HIS A 3 -6.45 -15.06 -15.72
CA HIS A 3 -7.86 -14.98 -16.11
C HIS A 3 -8.17 -15.71 -17.42
N TRP A 4 -7.27 -15.65 -18.41
CA TRP A 4 -7.41 -16.40 -19.66
C TRP A 4 -7.22 -17.91 -19.44
N ASP A 5 -6.41 -18.32 -18.46
CA ASP A 5 -6.27 -19.73 -18.08
C ASP A 5 -7.58 -20.29 -17.52
N GLN A 6 -8.26 -19.55 -16.64
CA GLN A 6 -9.58 -19.91 -16.13
C GLN A 6 -10.62 -20.01 -17.25
N LEU A 7 -10.62 -19.06 -18.20
CA LEU A 7 -11.54 -19.11 -19.33
C LEU A 7 -11.31 -20.34 -20.21
N ARG A 8 -10.05 -20.74 -20.42
CA ARG A 8 -9.70 -21.94 -21.20
C ARG A 8 -10.17 -23.22 -20.51
N GLU A 9 -10.10 -23.26 -19.19
CA GLU A 9 -10.58 -24.40 -18.40
C GLU A 9 -12.11 -24.54 -18.46
N GLU A 10 -12.85 -23.43 -18.42
CA GLU A 10 -14.32 -23.44 -18.55
C GLU A 10 -14.81 -23.76 -19.97
N VAL A 11 -14.11 -23.26 -20.99
CA VAL A 11 -14.46 -23.48 -22.41
C VAL A 11 -14.04 -24.89 -22.85
N GLY A 12 -13.04 -25.49 -22.20
CA GLY A 12 -12.53 -26.82 -22.52
C GLY A 12 -11.67 -26.87 -23.79
N GLU A 13 -11.38 -25.72 -24.40
CA GLU A 13 -10.52 -25.58 -25.57
C GLU A 13 -9.36 -24.61 -25.31
N TYR A 14 -8.22 -24.93 -25.91
CA TYR A 14 -7.04 -24.07 -25.86
C TYR A 14 -7.11 -23.04 -27.00
N PHE A 15 -7.08 -21.76 -26.63
CA PHE A 15 -6.90 -20.67 -27.59
C PHE A 15 -5.86 -19.67 -27.06
N ASP A 16 -5.25 -18.92 -27.98
CA ASP A 16 -4.32 -17.84 -27.64
C ASP A 16 -5.00 -16.49 -27.91
N PRO A 17 -5.39 -15.74 -26.85
CA PRO A 17 -6.03 -14.44 -26.99
C PRO A 17 -5.09 -13.32 -27.46
N THR A 18 -3.78 -13.57 -27.54
CA THR A 18 -2.77 -12.62 -28.03
C THR A 18 -2.33 -12.86 -29.47
N SER A 19 -2.82 -13.94 -30.09
CA SER A 19 -2.53 -14.26 -31.48
C SER A 19 -3.36 -13.41 -32.44
N ASP A 20 -2.77 -13.06 -33.59
CA ASP A 20 -3.48 -12.44 -34.72
C ASP A 20 -4.61 -13.32 -35.27
N ASP A 21 -4.58 -14.63 -34.99
CA ASP A 21 -5.61 -15.59 -35.37
C ASP A 21 -6.83 -15.57 -34.43
N PHE A 22 -6.81 -14.78 -33.35
CA PHE A 22 -7.94 -14.61 -32.43
C PHE A 22 -8.96 -13.61 -32.99
N THR A 23 -9.67 -14.03 -34.04
CA THR A 23 -10.68 -13.23 -34.72
C THR A 23 -12.06 -13.38 -34.10
N LEU A 24 -12.99 -12.48 -34.44
CA LEU A 24 -14.39 -12.58 -34.01
C LEU A 24 -15.03 -13.89 -34.46
N GLU A 25 -14.65 -14.40 -35.63
CA GLU A 25 -15.09 -15.71 -36.14
C GLU A 25 -14.64 -16.83 -35.21
N LYS A 26 -13.37 -16.83 -34.79
CA LYS A 26 -12.83 -17.76 -33.78
C LYS A 26 -13.58 -17.69 -32.46
N VAL A 27 -13.99 -16.49 -32.02
CA VAL A 27 -14.77 -16.28 -30.79
C VAL A 27 -16.17 -16.92 -30.89
N PHE A 28 -16.78 -16.87 -32.08
CA PHE A 28 -18.04 -17.55 -32.37
C PHE A 28 -17.86 -19.08 -32.41
N ASP A 29 -16.80 -19.56 -33.07
CA ASP A 29 -16.48 -20.99 -33.16
C ASP A 29 -16.22 -21.62 -31.77
N LEU A 30 -15.54 -20.87 -30.89
CA LEU A 30 -15.30 -21.26 -29.49
C LEU A 30 -16.56 -21.17 -28.60
N GLY A 31 -17.68 -20.67 -29.12
CA GLY A 31 -18.93 -20.59 -28.37
C GLY A 31 -18.88 -19.65 -27.16
N LEU A 32 -17.93 -18.70 -27.13
CA LEU A 32 -17.67 -17.81 -25.98
C LEU A 32 -18.89 -16.95 -25.60
N TYR A 33 -19.80 -16.71 -26.54
CA TYR A 33 -21.06 -16.01 -26.29
C TYR A 33 -21.98 -16.75 -25.30
N ASN A 34 -21.87 -18.07 -25.18
CA ASN A 34 -22.61 -18.85 -24.17
C ASN A 34 -22.06 -18.66 -22.75
N PHE A 35 -20.83 -18.17 -22.64
CA PHE A 35 -20.13 -17.89 -21.38
C PHE A 35 -20.03 -16.38 -21.11
N ALA A 36 -20.85 -15.56 -21.77
CA ALA A 36 -20.78 -14.11 -21.67
C ALA A 36 -20.91 -13.60 -20.23
N ASP A 37 -21.76 -14.21 -19.41
CA ASP A 37 -21.92 -13.86 -18.00
C ASP A 37 -20.64 -14.15 -17.21
N THR A 38 -20.02 -15.31 -17.42
CA THR A 38 -18.77 -15.69 -16.76
C THR A 38 -17.59 -14.83 -17.19
N ILE A 39 -17.48 -14.53 -18.50
CA ILE A 39 -16.48 -13.58 -19.03
C ILE A 39 -16.69 -12.19 -18.41
N GLY A 40 -17.95 -11.77 -18.27
CA GLY A 40 -18.31 -10.51 -17.62
C GLY A 40 -17.86 -10.46 -16.16
N GLU A 41 -18.12 -11.51 -15.40
CA GLU A 41 -17.70 -11.62 -14.00
C GLU A 41 -16.17 -11.67 -13.88
N LEU A 42 -15.50 -12.46 -14.72
CA LEU A 42 -14.05 -12.58 -14.77
C LEU A 42 -13.39 -11.24 -15.09
N SER A 43 -13.91 -10.52 -16.08
CA SER A 43 -13.45 -9.17 -16.44
C SER A 43 -13.65 -8.17 -15.29
N ALA A 44 -14.80 -8.22 -14.63
CA ALA A 44 -15.07 -7.38 -13.46
C ALA A 44 -14.12 -7.68 -12.29
N ASN A 45 -13.82 -8.96 -12.05
CA ASN A 45 -12.85 -9.39 -11.05
C ASN A 45 -11.42 -8.93 -11.42
N ALA A 46 -11.01 -9.12 -12.67
CA ALA A 46 -9.71 -8.67 -13.17
C ALA A 46 -9.50 -7.15 -13.02
N ASN A 47 -10.54 -6.35 -13.31
CA ASN A 47 -10.49 -4.90 -13.11
C ASN A 47 -10.32 -4.51 -11.63
N LYS A 48 -10.93 -5.26 -10.71
CA LYS A 48 -10.76 -5.02 -9.27
C LYS A 48 -9.38 -5.43 -8.77
N GLU A 49 -8.82 -6.53 -9.28
CA GLU A 49 -7.44 -6.93 -8.99
C GLU A 49 -6.43 -5.89 -9.48
N LEU A 50 -6.62 -5.38 -10.71
CA LEU A 50 -5.79 -4.31 -11.25
C LEU A 50 -5.85 -3.03 -10.40
N ALA A 51 -7.02 -2.71 -9.85
CA ALA A 51 -7.17 -1.57 -8.95
C ALA A 51 -6.34 -1.75 -7.65
N ILE A 52 -6.31 -2.96 -7.08
CA ILE A 52 -5.49 -3.29 -5.90
C ILE A 52 -4.01 -3.17 -6.23
N GLU A 53 -3.58 -3.73 -7.37
CA GLU A 53 -2.18 -3.66 -7.82
C GLU A 53 -1.70 -2.21 -7.99
N ARG A 54 -2.53 -1.36 -8.61
CA ARG A 54 -2.23 0.07 -8.77
C ARG A 54 -2.15 0.80 -7.43
N LYS A 55 -3.05 0.51 -6.49
CA LYS A 55 -3.03 1.10 -5.15
C LYS A 55 -1.74 0.74 -4.40
N LEU A 56 -1.35 -0.54 -4.43
CA LEU A 56 -0.09 -0.99 -3.81
C LEU A 56 1.13 -0.33 -4.43
N ALA A 57 1.15 -0.14 -5.76
CA ALA A 57 2.23 0.56 -6.44
C ALA A 57 2.30 2.04 -6.05
N GLN A 58 1.15 2.71 -5.91
CA GLN A 58 1.07 4.11 -5.47
C GLN A 58 1.57 4.28 -4.03
N ILE A 59 1.22 3.37 -3.12
CA ILE A 59 1.75 3.36 -1.76
C ILE A 59 3.28 3.22 -1.83
N ALA A 60 3.80 2.27 -2.61
CA ALA A 60 5.24 2.07 -2.73
C ALA A 60 5.98 3.33 -3.21
N GLU A 61 5.49 3.96 -4.28
CA GLU A 61 6.07 5.19 -4.84
C GLU A 61 6.02 6.35 -3.82
N ARG A 62 4.87 6.53 -3.15
CA ARG A 62 4.71 7.57 -2.14
C ARG A 62 5.72 7.42 -1.00
N TRP A 63 5.90 6.19 -0.51
CA TRP A 63 6.81 5.89 0.60
C TRP A 63 8.29 5.91 0.22
N GLU A 64 8.63 5.91 -1.06
CA GLU A 64 9.99 6.18 -1.56
C GLU A 64 10.36 7.66 -1.46
N ASP A 65 9.39 8.57 -1.64
CA ASP A 65 9.59 10.01 -1.67
C ASP A 65 9.36 10.73 -0.32
N ILE A 66 8.74 10.06 0.66
CA ILE A 66 8.45 10.67 1.96
C ILE A 66 9.75 11.01 2.71
N VAL A 67 9.90 12.29 3.05
CA VAL A 67 10.99 12.81 3.88
C VAL A 67 10.43 13.36 5.18
N ILE A 68 10.97 12.91 6.30
CA ILE A 68 10.62 13.45 7.62
C ILE A 68 11.25 14.84 7.77
N ASP A 69 10.43 15.86 8.10
CA ASP A 69 10.91 17.22 8.33
C ASP A 69 11.72 17.30 9.64
N ILE A 70 13.05 17.29 9.50
CA ILE A 70 14.02 17.38 10.59
C ILE A 70 14.71 18.73 10.52
N ALA A 71 14.84 19.37 11.67
CA ALA A 71 15.41 20.70 11.84
C ALA A 71 16.47 20.74 12.94
N GLU A 72 17.47 21.59 12.77
CA GLU A 72 18.43 21.88 13.83
C GLU A 72 17.75 22.55 15.04
N TYR A 73 18.25 22.22 16.22
CA TYR A 73 17.77 22.69 17.50
C TYR A 73 18.95 23.02 18.42
N LYS A 74 19.05 24.31 18.78
CA LYS A 74 20.10 24.88 19.67
C LYS A 74 21.53 24.59 19.21
N ASP A 75 21.78 24.55 17.89
CA ASP A 75 23.11 24.38 17.27
C ASP A 75 23.91 23.12 17.69
N VAL A 76 23.22 22.14 18.30
CA VAL A 76 23.83 20.92 18.84
C VAL A 76 23.03 19.67 18.47
N TYR A 77 21.71 19.79 18.29
CA TYR A 77 20.82 18.65 18.10
C TYR A 77 19.91 18.82 16.89
N PHE A 78 19.31 17.71 16.45
CA PHE A 78 18.24 17.72 15.45
C PHE A 78 16.93 17.28 16.10
N LYS A 79 15.82 17.87 15.64
CA LYS A 79 14.47 17.52 16.08
C LYS A 79 13.54 17.39 14.88
N ILE A 80 12.56 16.51 14.99
CA ILE A 80 11.44 16.49 14.06
C ILE A 80 10.61 17.76 14.27
N ARG A 81 10.38 18.51 13.20
CA ARG A 81 9.67 19.81 13.21
C ARG A 81 8.19 19.65 12.89
N SER A 82 7.87 18.92 11.82
CA SER A 82 6.51 18.65 11.38
C SER A 82 6.27 17.16 11.20
N THR A 83 5.11 16.70 11.63
CA THR A 83 4.65 15.31 11.45
C THR A 83 3.21 15.21 10.98
N GLU A 84 2.52 16.33 10.77
CA GLU A 84 1.09 16.34 10.42
C GLU A 84 0.85 15.65 9.08
N ASP A 85 1.58 16.06 8.04
CA ASP A 85 1.48 15.45 6.71
C ASP A 85 1.90 13.96 6.71
N LEU A 86 2.89 13.60 7.53
CA LEU A 86 3.36 12.22 7.68
C LEU A 86 2.28 11.33 8.30
N PHE A 87 1.66 11.77 9.41
CA PHE A 87 0.61 11.01 10.07
C PHE A 87 -0.67 10.94 9.24
N GLN A 88 -1.03 12.03 8.54
CA GLN A 88 -2.16 12.02 7.61
C GLN A 88 -1.94 10.97 6.51
N THR A 89 -0.75 10.95 5.91
CA THR A 89 -0.38 9.97 4.88
C THR A 89 -0.38 8.54 5.42
N LEU A 90 0.16 8.32 6.62
CA LEU A 90 0.13 7.03 7.31
C LEU A 90 -1.29 6.53 7.54
N GLU A 91 -2.19 7.39 8.00
CA GLU A 91 -3.58 7.04 8.27
C GLU A 91 -4.31 6.69 6.98
N ASP A 92 -4.18 7.53 5.95
CA ASP A 92 -4.82 7.30 4.64
C ASP A 92 -4.35 5.98 4.02
N ASP A 93 -3.04 5.74 3.94
CA ASP A 93 -2.50 4.52 3.36
C ASP A 93 -2.83 3.28 4.24
N SER A 94 -2.90 3.41 5.57
CA SER A 94 -3.31 2.31 6.47
C SER A 94 -4.78 1.92 6.27
N VAL A 95 -5.66 2.89 6.04
CA VAL A 95 -7.07 2.64 5.70
C VAL A 95 -7.18 1.94 4.35
N GLU A 96 -6.39 2.37 3.35
CA GLU A 96 -6.36 1.72 2.04
C GLU A 96 -5.92 0.26 2.13
N VAL A 97 -4.82 -0.02 2.85
CA VAL A 97 -4.31 -1.38 3.05
C VAL A 97 -5.31 -2.26 3.79
N SER A 98 -5.94 -1.73 4.84
CA SER A 98 -7.00 -2.43 5.58
C SER A 98 -8.20 -2.76 4.68
N GLY A 99 -8.59 -1.83 3.81
CA GLY A 99 -9.64 -2.05 2.82
C GLY A 99 -9.30 -3.14 1.81
N MET A 100 -8.03 -3.18 1.34
CA MET A 100 -7.54 -4.23 0.46
C MET A 100 -7.50 -5.60 1.16
N LYS A 101 -7.16 -5.64 2.45
CA LYS A 101 -7.15 -6.86 3.27
C LYS A 101 -8.54 -7.44 3.50
N ALA A 102 -9.56 -6.59 3.67
CA ALA A 102 -10.96 -7.01 3.79
C ALA A 102 -11.58 -7.48 2.45
N SER A 103 -10.89 -7.29 1.33
CA SER A 103 -11.37 -7.65 0.00
C SER A 103 -11.29 -9.15 -0.26
N LYS A 104 -12.25 -9.69 -1.04
CA LYS A 104 -12.22 -11.10 -1.50
C LYS A 104 -10.98 -11.45 -2.33
N PHE A 105 -10.27 -10.44 -2.85
CA PHE A 105 -9.05 -10.60 -3.65
C PHE A 105 -7.77 -10.64 -2.81
N TYR A 106 -7.86 -10.48 -1.49
CA TYR A 106 -6.72 -10.46 -0.56
C TYR A 106 -5.73 -11.62 -0.82
N ASN A 107 -6.23 -12.84 -0.97
CA ASN A 107 -5.38 -14.03 -1.15
C ASN A 107 -4.40 -13.92 -2.33
N SER A 108 -4.74 -13.17 -3.39
CA SER A 108 -3.85 -12.97 -4.54
C SER A 108 -2.72 -11.98 -4.25
N PHE A 109 -2.85 -11.14 -3.22
CA PHE A 109 -1.94 -10.05 -2.88
C PHE A 109 -1.47 -10.08 -1.42
N ALA A 110 -1.76 -11.17 -0.70
CA ALA A 110 -1.59 -11.27 0.76
C ALA A 110 -0.17 -10.89 1.19
N THR A 111 0.85 -11.40 0.51
CA THR A 111 2.26 -11.08 0.79
C THR A 111 2.55 -9.58 0.74
N ASN A 112 2.04 -8.88 -0.27
CA ASN A 112 2.30 -7.45 -0.43
C ASN A 112 1.45 -6.62 0.54
N ILE A 113 0.18 -7.00 0.74
CA ILE A 113 -0.74 -6.31 1.66
C ILE A 113 -0.23 -6.42 3.09
N ASP A 114 0.16 -7.62 3.56
CA ASP A 114 0.67 -7.83 4.91
C ASP A 114 2.03 -7.14 5.13
N PHE A 115 2.88 -7.10 4.09
CA PHE A 115 4.13 -6.36 4.14
C PHE A 115 3.89 -4.86 4.40
N TRP A 116 2.98 -4.24 3.63
CA TRP A 116 2.65 -2.83 3.80
C TRP A 116 1.93 -2.56 5.12
N GLU A 117 0.99 -3.41 5.54
CA GLU A 117 0.34 -3.29 6.84
C GLU A 117 1.36 -3.30 7.98
N GLY A 118 2.28 -4.27 7.98
CA GLY A 118 3.34 -4.35 8.99
C GLY A 118 4.29 -3.15 8.95
N THR A 119 4.67 -2.72 7.75
CA THR A 119 5.60 -1.60 7.56
C THR A 119 5.01 -0.28 8.02
N LEU A 120 3.77 0.04 7.62
CA LEU A 120 3.09 1.27 8.01
C LEU A 120 2.86 1.33 9.53
N ASN A 121 2.45 0.22 10.14
CA ASN A 121 2.29 0.13 11.59
C ASN A 121 3.63 0.36 12.32
N LEU A 122 4.71 -0.27 11.84
CA LEU A 122 6.04 -0.10 12.43
C LEU A 122 6.53 1.34 12.31
N VAL A 123 6.35 1.98 11.15
CA VAL A 123 6.73 3.39 10.95
C VAL A 123 5.95 4.28 11.92
N SER A 124 4.64 4.08 12.05
CA SER A 124 3.81 4.85 12.98
C SER A 124 4.31 4.72 14.42
N GLU A 125 4.53 3.49 14.90
CA GLU A 125 5.03 3.23 16.26
C GLU A 125 6.40 3.88 16.50
N VAL A 126 7.34 3.72 15.56
CA VAL A 126 8.70 4.28 15.69
C VAL A 126 8.66 5.80 15.74
N VAL A 127 7.88 6.44 14.87
CA VAL A 127 7.75 7.91 14.84
C VAL A 127 7.13 8.42 16.14
N GLU A 128 6.08 7.76 16.66
CA GLU A 128 5.48 8.12 17.95
C GLU A 128 6.48 8.03 19.11
N ILE A 129 7.28 6.96 19.16
CA ILE A 129 8.31 6.77 20.17
C ILE A 129 9.36 7.88 20.07
N ILE A 130 9.85 8.18 18.86
CA ILE A 130 10.83 9.26 18.65
C ILE A 130 10.27 10.59 19.15
N LEU A 131 9.02 10.92 18.82
CA LEU A 131 8.38 12.16 19.29
C LEU A 131 8.20 12.18 20.80
N ALA A 132 7.87 11.05 21.43
CA ALA A 132 7.76 10.95 22.88
C ALA A 132 9.11 11.15 23.57
N VAL A 133 10.17 10.57 23.04
CA VAL A 133 11.55 10.76 23.53
C VAL A 133 11.97 12.21 23.34
N GLN A 134 11.74 12.79 22.15
CA GLN A 134 12.04 14.20 21.85
C GLN A 134 11.36 15.15 22.85
N ARG A 135 10.05 14.97 23.10
CA ARG A 135 9.31 15.79 24.08
C ARG A 135 9.89 15.69 25.49
N LYS A 136 10.16 14.46 25.96
CA LYS A 136 10.75 14.23 27.29
C LYS A 136 12.15 14.82 27.40
N TRP A 137 12.97 14.64 26.38
CA TRP A 137 14.33 15.16 26.34
C TRP A 137 14.34 16.69 26.36
N MET A 138 13.52 17.35 25.55
CA MET A 138 13.40 18.82 25.55
C MET A 138 12.91 19.36 26.90
N TYR A 139 11.98 18.66 27.56
CA TYR A 139 11.52 19.01 28.90
C TYR A 139 12.65 18.93 29.95
N LEU A 140 13.40 17.82 29.95
CA LEU A 140 14.52 17.62 30.87
C LEU A 140 15.63 18.63 30.60
N GLU A 141 15.98 18.85 29.33
CA GLU A 141 16.98 19.84 28.92
C GLU A 141 16.62 21.22 29.46
N ASN A 142 15.37 21.67 29.30
CA ASN A 142 14.94 22.96 29.82
C ASN A 142 15.04 23.05 31.35
N ILE A 143 14.81 21.97 32.10
CA ILE A 143 14.95 21.98 33.57
C ILE A 143 16.42 22.04 33.98
N PHE A 144 17.25 21.14 33.44
CA PHE A 144 18.65 21.00 33.86
C PHE A 144 19.55 22.11 33.31
N MET A 145 19.26 22.67 32.13
CA MET A 145 20.04 23.76 31.55
C MET A 145 19.58 25.14 32.01
N ALA A 146 18.32 25.32 32.45
CA ALA A 146 17.85 26.62 32.96
C ALA A 146 18.08 26.81 34.47
N SER A 147 18.53 25.79 35.20
CA SER A 147 18.80 25.88 36.64
C SER A 147 20.23 25.44 36.97
N GLU A 148 21.10 26.40 37.24
CA GLU A 148 22.42 26.13 37.85
C GLU A 148 22.30 25.49 39.25
N ASP A 149 21.13 25.60 39.89
CA ASP A 149 20.85 25.03 41.22
C ASP A 149 20.54 23.52 41.22
N ILE A 150 20.11 22.92 40.10
CA ILE A 150 19.74 21.48 40.04
C ILE A 150 20.91 20.60 39.58
N CYS A 151 21.92 21.17 38.90
CA CYS A 151 23.09 20.44 38.40
C CYS A 151 24.23 20.25 39.44
N LYS A 152 23.97 20.39 40.74
CA LYS A 152 24.94 20.13 41.82
C LYS A 152 24.73 18.77 42.50
#